data_AF-A0A2V8SW05-F1
#
_entry.id   AF-A0A2V8SW05-F1
#
_cell.length_a   1.000
_cell.length_b   1.000
_cell.length_c   1.000
_cell.angle_alpha   90.00
_cell.angle_beta   90.00
_cell.angle_gamma   90.00
#
_symmetry.space_group_name_H-M   'P 1'
#
loop_
_entity.id
_entity.type
_entity.pdbx_description
1 polymer ?
#
loop_
_entity_poly.entity_id
_entity_poly.type
_entity_poly.pdbx_seq_one_letter_code
_entity_poly.pdbx_strand_id
1 'polypeptide(L)'
;MQRFAFLLVLIFSFHAISAQVSSESHARIRAALAERSYLVVASDLRDLESKDPAGFAANNYDYLRARIAERTGDSAVAMAAYQSVVNRSEFTFKS
;
A
#
# COMPACT_ATOMS: atom_id res chain seq x y z
N MET A 1 -32.68 22.77 -9.25
CA MET A 1 -32.25 21.37 -9.05
C MET A 1 -31.10 20.93 -9.96
N GLN A 2 -30.93 21.50 -11.16
CA GLN A 2 -29.86 21.15 -12.11
C GLN A 2 -28.42 21.44 -11.63
N ARG A 3 -28.23 22.43 -10.75
CA ARG A 3 -26.92 22.79 -10.15
C ARG A 3 -26.40 21.75 -9.15
N PHE A 4 -27.29 21.02 -8.47
CA PHE A 4 -26.92 19.95 -7.54
C PHE A 4 -26.51 18.66 -8.27
N ALA A 5 -27.12 18.39 -9.43
CA ALA A 5 -26.77 17.24 -10.26
C ALA A 5 -25.33 17.33 -10.82
N PHE A 6 -24.89 18.53 -11.20
CA PHE A 6 -23.51 18.77 -11.65
C PHE A 6 -22.47 18.55 -10.54
N LEU A 7 -22.81 18.90 -9.29
CA LEU A 7 -21.94 18.71 -8.13
C LEU A 7 -21.74 17.23 -7.77
N LEU A 8 -22.78 16.41 -7.91
CA LEU A 8 -22.71 14.95 -7.69
C LEU A 8 -21.83 14.24 -8.73
N VAL A 9 -21.90 14.64 -10.00
CA VAL A 9 -21.06 14.06 -11.06
C VAL A 9 -19.58 14.37 -10.84
N LEU A 10 -19.25 15.58 -10.35
CA LEU A 10 -17.85 15.98 -10.14
C LEU A 10 -17.17 15.22 -8.99
N ILE A 11 -17.90 14.91 -7.91
CA ILE A 11 -17.37 14.17 -6.75
C ILE A 11 -17.08 12.70 -7.10
N PHE A 12 -17.88 12.11 -7.99
CA PHE A 12 -17.71 10.70 -8.39
C PHE A 12 -16.47 10.48 -9.26
N SER A 13 -16.07 11.47 -10.08
CA SER A 13 -14.88 11.36 -10.95
C SER A 13 -13.56 11.30 -10.19
N PHE A 14 -13.46 11.89 -9.00
CA PHE A 14 -12.22 11.85 -8.21
C PHE A 14 -11.97 10.48 -7.57
N HIS A 15 -13.01 9.71 -7.26
CA HIS A 15 -12.86 8.40 -6.62
C HIS A 15 -12.34 7.31 -7.58
N ALA A 16 -12.69 7.40 -8.86
CA ALA A 16 -12.30 6.39 -9.85
C ALA A 16 -10.79 6.37 -10.12
N ILE A 17 -10.13 7.53 -10.07
CA ILE A 17 -8.70 7.66 -10.38
C ILE A 17 -7.84 6.97 -9.31
N SER A 18 -8.17 7.16 -8.02
CA SER A 18 -7.41 6.54 -6.92
C SER A 18 -7.49 5.02 -6.93
N ALA A 19 -8.65 4.44 -7.28
CA ALA A 19 -8.81 2.99 -7.37
C ALA A 19 -8.04 2.35 -8.54
N GLN A 20 -7.87 3.07 -9.65
CA GLN A 20 -7.11 2.59 -10.80
C GLN A 20 -5.61 2.49 -10.48
N VAL A 21 -5.05 3.54 -9.85
CA VAL A 21 -3.62 3.62 -9.48
C VAL A 21 -3.22 2.53 -8.48
N SER A 22 -4.09 2.23 -7.50
CA SER A 22 -3.82 1.14 -6.55
C SER A 22 -3.82 -0.23 -7.24
N SER A 23 -4.79 -0.49 -8.13
CA SER A 23 -4.87 -1.76 -8.88
C SER A 23 -3.62 -2.07 -9.70
N GLU A 24 -3.08 -1.06 -10.38
CA GLU A 24 -1.86 -1.17 -11.19
C GLU A 24 -0.65 -1.44 -10.30
N SER A 25 -0.53 -0.70 -9.19
CA SER A 25 0.54 -0.88 -8.21
C SER A 25 0.54 -2.31 -7.64
N HIS A 26 -0.64 -2.85 -7.32
CA HIS A 26 -0.79 -4.23 -6.85
C HIS A 26 -0.34 -5.25 -7.91
N ALA A 27 -0.68 -5.03 -9.18
CA ALA A 27 -0.26 -5.91 -10.27
C ALA A 27 1.27 -5.92 -10.44
N ARG A 28 1.90 -4.73 -10.41
CA ARG A 28 3.36 -4.58 -10.51
C ARG A 28 4.09 -5.28 -9.35
N ILE A 29 3.62 -5.10 -8.11
CA ILE A 29 4.19 -5.76 -6.92
C ILE A 29 4.14 -7.30 -7.07
N ARG A 30 2.99 -7.85 -7.52
CA ARG A 30 2.85 -9.30 -7.73
C ARG A 30 3.75 -9.83 -8.83
N ALA A 31 3.88 -9.11 -9.94
CA ALA A 31 4.78 -9.50 -11.03
C ALA A 31 6.24 -9.51 -10.56
N ALA A 32 6.69 -8.44 -9.89
CA ALA A 32 8.05 -8.35 -9.36
C ALA A 32 8.34 -9.44 -8.30
N LEU A 33 7.35 -9.82 -7.49
CA LEU A 33 7.47 -10.95 -6.57
C LEU A 33 7.66 -12.29 -7.30
N ALA A 34 6.90 -12.53 -8.36
CA ALA A 34 7.02 -13.74 -9.17
C ALA A 34 8.41 -13.85 -9.82
N GLU A 35 8.97 -12.72 -10.23
CA GLU A 35 10.32 -12.61 -10.82
C GLU A 35 11.44 -12.60 -9.76
N ARG A 36 11.11 -12.57 -8.47
CA ARG A 36 12.07 -12.40 -7.35
C ARG A 36 12.90 -11.12 -7.44
N SER A 37 12.35 -10.10 -8.11
CA SER A 37 12.93 -8.77 -8.27
C SER A 37 12.75 -7.95 -6.99
N TYR A 38 13.41 -8.37 -5.90
CA TYR A 38 13.14 -7.83 -4.54
C TYR A 38 13.42 -6.33 -4.37
N LEU A 39 14.39 -5.78 -5.11
CA LEU A 39 14.62 -4.34 -5.12
C LEU A 39 13.45 -3.57 -5.76
N VAL A 40 12.87 -4.11 -6.82
CA VAL A 40 11.67 -3.54 -7.48
C VAL A 40 10.46 -3.65 -6.56
N VAL A 41 10.29 -4.78 -5.87
CA VAL A 41 9.23 -4.92 -4.87
C VAL A 41 9.40 -3.86 -3.77
N ALA A 42 10.61 -3.65 -3.25
CA ALA A 42 10.86 -2.65 -2.21
C ALA A 42 10.55 -1.22 -2.68
N SER A 43 10.93 -0.85 -3.91
CA SER A 43 10.60 0.47 -4.46
C SER A 43 9.10 0.64 -4.66
N ASP A 44 8.42 -0.36 -5.23
CA ASP A 44 6.98 -0.31 -5.50
C ASP A 44 6.16 -0.23 -4.22
N LEU A 45 6.59 -0.92 -3.16
CA LEU A 45 5.96 -0.82 -1.84
C LEU A 45 6.10 0.57 -1.23
N ARG A 46 7.28 1.21 -1.38
CA ARG A 46 7.49 2.59 -0.92
C ARG A 46 6.64 3.59 -1.69
N ASP A 47 6.56 3.43 -3.00
CA ASP A 47 5.74 4.29 -3.84
C ASP A 47 4.25 4.13 -3.54
N LEU A 48 3.79 2.90 -3.29
CA LEU A 48 2.40 2.64 -2.91
C LEU A 48 2.08 3.24 -1.53
N GLU A 49 2.94 3.05 -0.53
CA GLU A 49 2.75 3.65 0.79
C GLU A 49 2.63 5.19 0.71
N SER A 50 3.44 5.83 -0.15
CA SER A 50 3.38 7.28 -0.36
C SER A 50 2.09 7.74 -1.05
N LYS A 51 1.52 6.93 -1.95
CA LYS A 51 0.36 7.31 -2.78
C LYS A 51 -0.98 6.92 -2.13
N ASP A 52 -1.00 5.77 -1.46
CA ASP A 52 -2.18 5.20 -0.81
C ASP A 52 -1.79 4.50 0.51
N PRO A 53 -1.53 5.28 1.58
CA PRO A 53 -1.18 4.71 2.89
C PRO A 53 -2.27 3.80 3.45
N ALA A 54 -3.54 4.12 3.18
CA ALA A 54 -4.68 3.36 3.67
C ALA A 54 -4.76 1.99 2.96
N GLY A 55 -4.65 1.96 1.64
CA GLY A 55 -4.58 0.74 0.86
C GLY A 55 -3.33 -0.08 1.19
N PHE A 56 -2.19 0.58 1.43
CA PHE A 56 -0.96 -0.09 1.85
C PHE A 56 -1.16 -0.88 3.15
N ALA A 57 -1.70 -0.22 4.18
CA ALA A 57 -1.97 -0.83 5.48
C ALA A 57 -3.07 -1.90 5.39
N ALA A 58 -4.16 -1.63 4.66
CA ALA A 58 -5.28 -2.57 4.50
C ALA A 58 -4.87 -3.88 3.81
N ASN A 59 -3.88 -3.83 2.92
CA ASN A 59 -3.35 -5.00 2.22
C ASN A 59 -2.15 -5.64 2.95
N ASN A 60 -1.83 -5.21 4.18
CA ASN A 60 -0.73 -5.72 5.00
C ASN A 60 0.65 -5.64 4.32
N TYR A 61 0.90 -4.60 3.53
CA TYR A 61 2.16 -4.47 2.82
C TYR A 61 3.36 -4.10 3.69
N ASP A 62 3.14 -3.63 4.92
CA ASP A 62 4.19 -3.50 5.93
C ASP A 62 4.83 -4.86 6.24
N TYR A 63 4.00 -5.91 6.35
CA TYR A 63 4.50 -7.26 6.58
C TYR A 63 5.29 -7.77 5.39
N LEU A 64 4.79 -7.53 4.17
CA LEU A 64 5.51 -7.90 2.95
C LEU A 64 6.86 -7.17 2.87
N ARG A 65 6.90 -5.86 3.17
CA ARG A 65 8.15 -5.09 3.23
C ARG A 65 9.13 -5.71 4.21
N ALA A 66 8.68 -6.10 5.40
CA ALA A 66 9.52 -6.77 6.38
C ALA A 66 10.13 -8.06 5.84
N ARG A 67 9.32 -8.92 5.21
CA ARG A 67 9.79 -10.18 4.60
C ARG A 67 10.77 -9.98 3.46
N ILE A 68 10.57 -8.95 2.64
CA ILE A 68 11.50 -8.62 1.56
C ILE A 68 12.82 -8.12 2.13
N ALA A 69 12.77 -7.20 3.10
CA ALA A 69 13.95 -6.68 3.77
C ALA A 69 14.77 -7.77 4.47
N GLU A 70 14.13 -8.73 5.15
CA GLU A 70 14.80 -9.92 5.69
C GLU A 70 15.51 -10.73 4.60
N ARG A 71 14.83 -11.01 3.47
CA ARG A 71 15.41 -11.79 2.36
C ARG A 71 16.59 -11.08 1.71
N THR A 72 16.60 -9.75 1.71
CA THR A 72 17.68 -8.94 1.13
C THR A 72 18.75 -8.57 2.15
N GLY A 73 18.63 -9.00 3.41
CA GLY A 73 19.60 -8.71 4.47
C GLY A 73 19.52 -7.30 5.08
N ASP A 74 18.45 -6.55 4.80
CA ASP A 74 18.20 -5.25 5.41
C ASP A 74 17.45 -5.40 6.74
N SER A 75 18.17 -5.81 7.78
CA SER A 75 17.59 -6.07 9.10
C SER A 75 16.99 -4.83 9.75
N ALA A 76 17.51 -3.63 9.45
CA ALA A 76 17.00 -2.39 10.01
C ALA A 76 15.60 -2.09 9.46
N VAL A 77 15.42 -2.18 8.14
CA VAL A 77 14.10 -2.02 7.50
C VAL A 77 13.15 -3.12 7.94
N ALA A 78 13.62 -4.37 8.06
CA ALA A 78 12.79 -5.48 8.52
C ALA A 78 12.22 -5.22 9.93
N MET A 79 13.07 -4.83 10.88
CA MET A 79 12.64 -4.50 12.25
C MET A 79 11.62 -3.37 12.28
N ALA A 80 11.90 -2.26 11.58
CA ALA A 80 11.00 -1.12 11.54
C ALA A 80 9.62 -1.50 10.96
N ALA A 81 9.61 -2.29 9.88
CA ALA A 81 8.39 -2.73 9.23
C ALA A 81 7.57 -3.70 10.11
N TYR A 82 8.23 -4.65 10.80
CA TYR A 82 7.53 -5.50 11.78
C TYR A 82 6.95 -4.70 12.94
N GLN A 83 7.69 -3.72 13.46
CA GLN A 83 7.19 -2.87 14.53
C GLN A 83 5.93 -2.10 14.11
N SER A 84 5.86 -1.63 12.85
CA SER A 84 4.66 -1.00 12.28
C SER A 84 3.45 -1.94 12.32
N VAL A 85 3.63 -3.21 11.92
CA VAL A 85 2.56 -4.22 11.96
C VAL A 85 2.04 -4.41 13.39
N VAL A 86 2.96 -4.59 14.36
CA VAL A 86 2.59 -4.79 15.77
C VAL A 86 1.84 -3.58 16.33
N ASN A 87 2.36 -2.37 16.10
CA ASN A 87 1.73 -1.14 16.59
C ASN A 87 0.32 -0.96 16.04
N ARG A 88 0.08 -1.36 14.77
CA ARG A 88 -1.27 -1.32 14.18
C ARG A 88 -2.20 -2.35 14.83
N SER A 89 -1.76 -3.58 15.03
CA SER A 89 -2.61 -4.61 15.68
C SER A 89 -2.97 -4.26 17.12
N GLU A 90 -2.05 -3.66 17.86
CA GLU A 90 -2.29 -3.16 19.21
C GLU A 90 -3.34 -2.04 19.23
N PHE A 91 -3.35 -1.18 18.20
CA PHE A 91 -4.38 -0.15 18.04
C PHE A 91 -5.76 -0.73 17.78
N THR A 92 -5.87 -1.72 16.87
CA THR A 92 -7.16 -2.35 16.54
C THR A 92 -7.78 -3.14 17.71
N PHE A 93 -6.96 -3.64 18.65
CA PHE A 93 -7.47 -4.44 19.79
C PHE A 93 -7.99 -3.58 20.95
N LYS A 94 -7.68 -2.28 21.00
CA LYS A 94 -8.08 -1.36 22.08
C LYS A 94 -9.27 -0.45 21.74
N SER A 95 -9.83 -0.55 20.53
CA SER A 95 -10.98 0.24 20.04
C SER A 95 -12.26 -0.60 19.99
#